data_AF-V5E6V5-F1
#
_entry.id   AF-V5E6V5-F1
#
_cell.length_a   1.000
_cell.length_b   1.000
_cell.length_c   1.000
_cell.angle_alpha   90.00
_cell.angle_beta   90.00
_cell.angle_gamma   90.00
#
_symmetry.space_group_name_H-M   'P 1'
#
loop_
_entity.id
_entity.type
_entity.pdbx_description
1 polymer ?
#
loop_
_entity_poly.entity_id
_entity_poly.type
_entity_poly.pdbx_seq_one_letter_code
_entity_poly.pdbx_strand_id
1 'polypeptide(L)'
;MSSSAGMDVDHADERYLENASASSSTPASLKPYYPKFQQLHDRKLWYQLTLTIEEFLNHPDSQAPPIQIDLYDKFVSRFSSKINQLQLAAIGVKVARQYPDPAKALEFLEQLATKVDSPESQDAYVYALMEAAHFKLLLGDADGTKVAMDKCGKILDTFDAVETAVHASYYRVCGDFYKAKAEYANYYKNSLLYLACVNVDTDLTDEARVQRAHDLSISALLGDTIYNFGELLLHPILASLGKSKEHAWLSELLFAFNAGDIGRFEALTPHLPKEPILAENTPFLRQKICLMSLIESVFKRAADDRTIAFATIAAETKLPTDEVEHLVMKALSLKLIRGTLDQVDQLARITWVQPRVLDHRQIQALQSRLNGWCTKVEEVSEYVKNQTPELFISA
;
A
#
# COMPACT_ATOMS: atom_id res chain seq x y z
N MET A 1 -11.70 -57.76 -0.45
CA MET A 1 -11.56 -57.21 -1.82
C MET A 1 -11.55 -55.67 -1.82
N SER A 2 -10.88 -55.00 -0.87
CA SER A 2 -10.84 -53.52 -0.82
C SER A 2 -9.41 -52.95 -0.80
N SER A 3 -8.37 -53.76 -1.06
CA SER A 3 -6.98 -53.27 -1.08
C SER A 3 -6.41 -53.06 -2.49
N SER A 4 -7.13 -53.46 -3.56
CA SER A 4 -6.65 -53.28 -4.93
C SER A 4 -6.95 -51.90 -5.51
N ALA A 5 -7.93 -51.17 -4.96
CA ALA A 5 -8.26 -49.81 -5.40
C ALA A 5 -7.30 -48.74 -4.88
N GLY A 6 -6.42 -49.06 -3.91
CA GLY A 6 -5.36 -48.15 -3.46
C GLY A 6 -4.08 -48.26 -4.28
N MET A 7 -3.76 -49.44 -4.80
CA MET A 7 -2.53 -49.70 -5.57
C MET A 7 -2.65 -49.31 -7.06
N ASP A 8 -3.86 -49.33 -7.64
CA ASP A 8 -4.09 -48.91 -9.04
C ASP A 8 -4.04 -47.38 -9.23
N VAL A 9 -4.12 -46.62 -8.14
CA VAL A 9 -4.15 -45.15 -8.14
C VAL A 9 -2.74 -44.57 -8.10
N ASP A 10 -1.81 -45.20 -7.37
CA ASP A 10 -0.39 -44.81 -7.32
C ASP A 10 0.31 -45.00 -8.69
N HIS A 11 -0.06 -46.03 -9.47
CA HIS A 11 0.51 -46.29 -10.81
C HIS A 11 0.08 -45.30 -11.90
N ALA A 12 -0.99 -44.53 -11.70
CA ALA A 12 -1.42 -43.49 -12.65
C ALA A 12 -0.55 -42.22 -12.54
N ASP A 13 0.00 -41.97 -11.34
CA ASP A 13 0.86 -40.82 -11.05
C ASP A 13 2.27 -41.06 -11.59
N GLU A 14 2.79 -42.30 -11.47
CA GLU A 14 4.05 -42.73 -12.09
C GLU A 14 4.02 -42.58 -13.62
N ARG A 15 2.93 -43.02 -14.27
CA ARG A 15 2.80 -42.93 -15.74
C ARG A 15 2.67 -41.51 -16.25
N TYR A 16 2.09 -40.58 -15.49
CA TYR A 16 2.00 -39.18 -15.91
C TYR A 16 3.32 -38.44 -15.70
N LEU A 17 4.02 -38.67 -14.59
CA LEU A 17 5.35 -38.09 -14.33
C LEU A 17 6.42 -38.66 -15.28
N GLU A 18 6.35 -39.95 -15.62
CA GLU A 18 7.20 -40.57 -16.64
C GLU A 18 6.89 -40.02 -18.04
N ASN A 19 5.62 -39.87 -18.41
CA ASN A 19 5.24 -39.26 -19.69
C ASN A 19 5.57 -37.75 -19.76
N ALA A 20 5.51 -37.02 -18.65
CA ALA A 20 5.92 -35.61 -18.57
C ALA A 20 7.46 -35.44 -18.61
N SER A 21 8.21 -36.40 -18.08
CA SER A 21 9.68 -36.47 -18.22
C SER A 21 10.13 -36.85 -19.63
N ALA A 22 9.29 -37.62 -20.35
CA ALA A 22 9.54 -38.12 -21.70
C ALA A 22 8.97 -37.22 -22.82
N SER A 23 8.06 -36.29 -22.49
CA SER A 23 7.50 -35.34 -23.46
C SER A 23 8.57 -34.33 -23.91
N SER A 24 8.63 -34.08 -25.22
CA SER A 24 9.58 -33.16 -25.87
C SER A 24 9.34 -31.67 -25.58
N SER A 25 8.32 -31.34 -24.77
CA SER A 25 7.94 -29.98 -24.38
C SER A 25 8.57 -29.50 -23.08
N THR A 26 9.26 -30.37 -22.32
CA THR A 26 9.83 -30.05 -21.00
C THR A 26 11.31 -29.68 -21.14
N PRO A 27 11.72 -28.43 -20.83
CA PRO A 27 13.11 -28.01 -20.85
C PRO A 27 14.02 -28.93 -20.03
N ALA A 28 15.26 -29.16 -20.49
CA ALA A 28 16.21 -30.09 -19.87
C ALA A 28 16.48 -29.79 -18.37
N SER A 29 16.29 -28.54 -17.95
CA SER A 29 16.39 -28.04 -16.57
C SER A 29 15.33 -28.62 -15.63
N LEU A 30 14.16 -29.01 -16.16
CA LEU A 30 12.98 -29.43 -15.37
C LEU A 30 12.87 -30.94 -15.18
N LYS A 31 13.54 -31.72 -16.04
CA LYS A 31 13.61 -33.19 -15.97
C LYS A 31 14.11 -33.77 -14.63
N PRO A 32 15.06 -33.16 -13.87
CA PRO A 32 15.48 -33.70 -12.59
C PRO A 32 14.47 -33.49 -11.45
N TYR A 33 13.41 -32.70 -11.62
CA TYR A 33 12.40 -32.46 -10.59
C TYR A 33 11.31 -33.54 -10.57
N TYR A 34 10.90 -34.07 -11.72
CA TYR A 34 9.93 -35.16 -11.83
C TYR A 34 10.29 -36.43 -11.02
N PRO A 35 11.52 -36.97 -11.09
CA PRO A 35 11.90 -38.13 -10.27
C PRO A 35 12.01 -37.78 -8.78
N LYS A 36 12.31 -36.52 -8.43
CA LYS A 36 12.26 -36.05 -7.04
C LYS A 36 10.82 -35.99 -6.53
N PHE A 37 9.87 -35.56 -7.34
CA PHE A 37 8.44 -35.58 -6.99
C PHE A 37 7.95 -36.99 -6.71
N GLN A 38 8.33 -37.96 -7.55
CA GLN A 38 7.98 -39.37 -7.34
C GLN A 38 8.58 -39.91 -6.03
N GLN A 39 9.89 -39.70 -5.79
CA GLN A 39 10.54 -40.16 -4.56
C GLN A 39 9.95 -39.52 -3.29
N LEU A 40 9.59 -38.24 -3.34
CA LEU A 40 9.00 -37.53 -2.21
C LEU A 40 7.54 -37.94 -1.98
N HIS A 41 6.81 -38.24 -3.05
CA HIS A 41 5.46 -38.79 -3.01
C HIS A 41 5.46 -40.20 -2.38
N ASP A 42 6.32 -41.09 -2.85
CA ASP A 42 6.45 -42.47 -2.35
C ASP A 42 6.84 -42.49 -0.86
N ARG A 43 7.69 -41.53 -0.45
CA ARG A 43 8.10 -41.33 0.94
C ARG A 43 7.08 -40.55 1.78
N LYS A 44 5.98 -40.07 1.18
CA LYS A 44 4.90 -39.29 1.83
C LYS A 44 5.40 -38.01 2.53
N LEU A 45 6.42 -37.37 1.98
CA LEU A 45 7.03 -36.14 2.51
C LEU A 45 6.35 -34.90 1.89
N TRP A 46 5.12 -34.60 2.33
CA TRP A 46 4.27 -33.56 1.73
C TRP A 46 4.85 -32.15 1.79
N TYR A 47 5.52 -31.77 2.88
CA TYR A 47 6.10 -30.43 3.04
C TYR A 47 7.30 -30.19 2.10
N GLN A 48 8.17 -31.19 1.94
CA GLN A 48 9.29 -31.08 1.01
C GLN A 48 8.80 -31.13 -0.44
N LEU A 49 7.74 -31.90 -0.70
CA LEU A 49 7.09 -31.93 -2.00
C LEU A 49 6.56 -30.54 -2.38
N THR A 50 5.86 -29.83 -1.50
CA THR A 50 5.33 -28.50 -1.80
C THR A 50 6.43 -27.47 -2.06
N LEU A 51 7.52 -27.49 -1.28
CA LEU A 51 8.69 -26.63 -1.51
C LEU A 51 9.34 -26.91 -2.86
N THR A 52 9.54 -28.18 -3.22
CA THR A 52 10.12 -28.54 -4.53
C THR A 52 9.18 -28.20 -5.69
N ILE A 53 7.86 -28.27 -5.49
CA ILE A 53 6.87 -27.82 -6.48
C ILE A 53 6.93 -26.30 -6.61
N GLU A 54 7.08 -25.56 -5.51
CA GLU A 54 7.22 -24.12 -5.56
C GLU A 54 8.51 -23.68 -6.27
N GLU A 55 9.65 -24.33 -6.00
CA GLU A 55 10.90 -24.13 -6.73
C GLU A 55 10.75 -24.42 -8.22
N PHE A 56 10.02 -25.49 -8.55
CA PHE A 56 9.72 -25.86 -9.93
C PHE A 56 8.84 -24.81 -10.63
N LEU A 57 7.83 -24.27 -9.95
CA LEU A 57 6.93 -23.26 -10.49
C LEU A 57 7.60 -21.88 -10.62
N ASN A 58 8.58 -21.58 -9.76
CA ASN A 58 9.35 -20.34 -9.79
C ASN A 58 10.44 -20.34 -10.89
N HIS A 59 10.78 -21.51 -11.46
CA HIS A 59 11.75 -21.58 -12.56
C HIS A 59 11.18 -20.93 -13.85
N PRO A 60 11.95 -20.06 -14.53
CA PRO A 60 11.50 -19.35 -15.74
C PRO A 60 11.12 -20.30 -16.89
N ASP A 61 11.75 -21.48 -16.95
CA ASP A 61 11.48 -22.54 -17.93
C ASP A 61 10.11 -23.22 -17.74
N SER A 62 9.51 -23.11 -16.55
CA SER A 62 8.16 -23.64 -16.24
C SER A 62 7.05 -22.68 -16.64
N GLN A 63 7.37 -21.47 -17.10
CA GLN A 63 6.39 -20.49 -17.56
C GLN A 63 5.79 -20.81 -18.93
N ALA A 64 6.23 -21.89 -19.58
CA ALA A 64 5.68 -22.36 -20.85
C ALA A 64 4.33 -23.07 -20.65
N PRO A 65 3.23 -22.55 -21.23
CA PRO A 65 1.97 -23.28 -21.33
C PRO A 65 2.20 -24.57 -22.15
N PRO A 66 1.64 -25.75 -21.81
CA PRO A 66 0.54 -26.05 -20.87
C PRO A 66 0.95 -26.89 -19.63
N ILE A 67 2.23 -26.88 -19.26
CA ILE A 67 2.79 -27.89 -18.34
C ILE A 67 2.27 -27.74 -16.90
N GLN A 68 2.02 -26.51 -16.43
CA GLN A 68 1.57 -26.28 -15.05
C GLN A 68 0.07 -26.58 -14.86
N ILE A 69 -0.75 -26.40 -15.89
CA ILE A 69 -2.18 -26.70 -15.86
C ILE A 69 -2.39 -28.22 -15.74
N ASP A 70 -1.70 -28.98 -16.59
CA ASP A 70 -1.77 -30.45 -16.55
C ASP A 70 -1.17 -31.03 -15.26
N LEU A 71 -0.11 -30.41 -14.71
CA LEU A 71 0.44 -30.79 -13.41
C LEU A 71 -0.56 -30.52 -12.27
N TYR A 72 -1.27 -29.40 -12.31
CA TYR A 72 -2.24 -29.08 -11.28
C TYR A 72 -3.44 -30.03 -11.31
N ASP A 73 -4.03 -30.23 -12.49
CA ASP A 73 -5.23 -31.04 -12.66
C ASP A 73 -4.99 -32.52 -12.37
N LYS A 74 -3.83 -33.06 -12.78
CA LYS A 74 -3.53 -34.50 -12.65
C LYS A 74 -2.84 -34.86 -11.34
N PHE A 75 -2.04 -33.96 -10.75
CA PHE A 75 -1.20 -34.26 -9.58
C PHE A 75 -1.62 -33.47 -8.33
N VAL A 76 -1.79 -32.15 -8.43
CA VAL A 76 -2.07 -31.29 -7.25
C VAL A 76 -3.50 -31.49 -6.71
N SER A 77 -4.48 -31.72 -7.59
CA SER A 77 -5.87 -31.99 -7.20
C SER A 77 -6.02 -33.20 -6.28
N ARG A 78 -5.12 -34.19 -6.39
CA ARG A 78 -5.15 -35.45 -5.63
C ARG A 78 -4.56 -35.34 -4.23
N PHE A 79 -3.65 -34.39 -4.00
CA PHE A 79 -3.00 -34.16 -2.69
C PHE A 79 -3.52 -32.94 -1.93
N SER A 80 -4.60 -32.32 -2.43
CA SER A 80 -5.22 -31.13 -1.87
C SER A 80 -5.60 -31.26 -0.39
N SER A 81 -6.00 -32.45 0.06
CA SER A 81 -6.40 -32.70 1.46
C SER A 81 -5.24 -32.88 2.44
N LYS A 82 -3.99 -33.01 1.97
CA LYS A 82 -2.81 -33.33 2.81
C LYS A 82 -1.75 -32.23 2.85
N ILE A 83 -2.00 -31.13 2.14
CA ILE A 83 -1.07 -30.02 1.96
C ILE A 83 -1.60 -28.79 2.72
N ASN A 84 -0.70 -27.89 3.12
CA ASN A 84 -1.11 -26.57 3.60
C ASN A 84 -1.93 -25.86 2.50
N GLN A 85 -3.18 -25.57 2.80
CA GLN A 85 -4.13 -25.02 1.84
C GLN A 85 -3.69 -23.66 1.29
N LEU A 86 -2.89 -22.88 2.03
CA LEU A 86 -2.33 -21.62 1.56
C LEU A 86 -1.27 -21.81 0.47
N GLN A 87 -0.40 -22.81 0.62
CA GLN A 87 0.56 -23.17 -0.43
C GLN A 87 -0.15 -23.71 -1.66
N LEU A 88 -1.23 -24.47 -1.48
CA LEU A 88 -2.07 -24.93 -2.59
C LEU A 88 -2.74 -23.77 -3.32
N ALA A 89 -3.24 -22.77 -2.58
CA ALA A 89 -3.82 -21.57 -3.16
C ALA A 89 -2.75 -20.73 -3.90
N ALA A 90 -1.54 -20.58 -3.33
CA ALA A 90 -0.41 -19.92 -3.99
C ALA A 90 0.00 -20.62 -5.31
N ILE A 91 0.05 -21.95 -5.31
CA ILE A 91 0.30 -22.75 -6.51
C ILE A 91 -0.84 -22.57 -7.52
N GLY A 92 -2.09 -22.68 -7.08
CA GLY A 92 -3.28 -22.49 -7.92
C GLY A 92 -3.33 -21.11 -8.58
N VAL A 93 -2.88 -20.07 -7.89
CA VAL A 93 -2.81 -18.70 -8.41
C VAL A 93 -1.70 -18.54 -9.45
N LYS A 94 -0.53 -19.17 -9.25
CA LYS A 94 0.52 -19.20 -10.28
C LYS A 94 0.03 -19.91 -11.55
N VAL A 95 -0.70 -21.01 -11.40
CA VAL A 95 -1.33 -21.73 -12.52
C VAL A 95 -2.42 -20.89 -13.19
N ALA A 96 -3.25 -20.20 -12.41
CA ALA A 96 -4.31 -19.33 -12.92
C ALA A 96 -3.77 -18.21 -13.82
N ARG A 97 -2.60 -17.64 -13.50
CA ARG A 97 -1.92 -16.61 -14.31
C ARG A 97 -1.41 -17.10 -15.66
N GLN A 98 -1.30 -18.41 -15.87
CA GLN A 98 -0.86 -19.00 -17.12
C GLN A 98 -1.98 -19.31 -18.10
N TYR A 99 -3.25 -19.20 -17.67
CA TYR A 99 -4.36 -19.35 -18.60
C TYR A 99 -4.41 -18.15 -19.56
N PRO A 100 -4.44 -18.39 -20.88
CA PRO A 100 -4.61 -17.32 -21.86
C PRO A 100 -6.02 -16.73 -21.86
N ASP A 101 -6.98 -17.41 -21.21
CA ASP A 101 -8.38 -17.00 -21.13
C ASP A 101 -8.75 -16.65 -19.67
N PRO A 102 -9.02 -15.37 -19.35
CA PRO A 102 -9.33 -14.92 -17.99
C PRO A 102 -10.64 -15.50 -17.45
N ALA A 103 -11.58 -15.91 -18.31
CA ALA A 103 -12.84 -16.52 -17.87
C ALA A 103 -12.62 -17.94 -17.31
N LYS A 104 -11.73 -18.73 -17.94
CA LYS A 104 -11.38 -20.08 -17.48
C LYS A 104 -10.55 -20.06 -16.20
N ALA A 105 -9.69 -19.05 -16.05
CA ALA A 105 -8.94 -18.81 -14.83
C ALA A 105 -9.88 -18.52 -13.64
N LEU A 106 -10.95 -17.75 -13.88
CA LEU A 106 -11.95 -17.43 -12.88
C LEU A 106 -12.75 -18.67 -12.45
N GLU A 107 -13.27 -19.46 -13.40
CA GLU A 107 -13.99 -20.71 -13.08
C GLU A 107 -13.12 -21.68 -12.27
N PHE A 108 -11.84 -21.81 -12.64
CA PHE A 108 -10.88 -22.63 -11.93
C PHE A 108 -10.61 -22.11 -10.51
N LEU A 109 -10.47 -20.80 -10.33
CA LEU A 109 -10.27 -20.20 -9.01
C LEU A 109 -11.52 -20.25 -8.13
N GLU A 110 -12.73 -20.18 -8.69
CA GLU A 110 -13.97 -20.39 -7.95
C GLU A 110 -14.13 -21.86 -7.51
N GLN A 111 -13.72 -22.81 -8.36
CA GLN A 111 -13.63 -24.22 -7.98
C GLN A 111 -12.55 -24.48 -6.92
N LEU A 112 -11.46 -23.72 -6.93
CA LEU A 112 -10.42 -23.79 -5.91
C LEU A 112 -10.92 -23.18 -4.59
N ALA A 113 -11.58 -22.02 -4.64
CA ALA A 113 -12.15 -21.36 -3.48
C ALA A 113 -13.19 -22.25 -2.77
N THR A 114 -14.06 -22.93 -3.53
CA THR A 114 -15.04 -23.87 -2.95
C THR A 114 -14.41 -25.13 -2.36
N LYS A 115 -13.27 -25.58 -2.87
CA LYS A 115 -12.51 -26.73 -2.31
C LYS A 115 -11.68 -26.36 -1.07
N VAL A 116 -11.35 -25.08 -0.93
CA VAL A 116 -10.50 -24.53 0.15
C VAL A 116 -11.35 -23.89 1.27
N ASP A 117 -12.67 -23.89 1.15
CA ASP A 117 -13.62 -23.43 2.18
C ASP A 117 -13.67 -24.42 3.37
N SER A 118 -12.62 -24.42 4.20
CA SER A 118 -12.62 -25.09 5.50
C SER A 118 -12.41 -24.07 6.64
N PRO A 119 -13.03 -24.28 7.81
CA PRO A 119 -12.99 -23.31 8.92
C PRO A 119 -11.59 -23.10 9.53
N GLU A 120 -10.65 -24.01 9.28
CA GLU A 120 -9.24 -23.92 9.74
C GLU A 120 -8.32 -23.27 8.68
N SER A 121 -8.83 -22.92 7.50
CA SER A 121 -8.05 -22.47 6.34
C SER A 121 -8.72 -21.29 5.61
N GLN A 122 -9.43 -20.45 6.35
CA GLN A 122 -10.07 -19.24 5.80
C GLN A 122 -9.05 -18.30 5.15
N ASP A 123 -7.78 -18.31 5.60
CA ASP A 123 -6.66 -17.61 4.97
C ASP A 123 -6.45 -17.99 3.50
N ALA A 124 -6.54 -19.29 3.20
CA ALA A 124 -6.39 -19.82 1.85
C ALA A 124 -7.64 -19.54 1.00
N TYR A 125 -8.83 -19.54 1.63
CA TYR A 125 -10.07 -19.13 0.98
C TYR A 125 -10.04 -17.64 0.60
N VAL A 126 -9.61 -16.77 1.52
CA VAL A 126 -9.45 -15.34 1.27
C VAL A 126 -8.42 -15.11 0.17
N TYR A 127 -7.27 -15.79 0.20
CA TYR A 127 -6.26 -15.67 -0.84
C TYR A 127 -6.80 -16.08 -2.24
N ALA A 128 -7.48 -17.22 -2.33
CA ALA A 128 -8.08 -17.69 -3.58
C ALA A 128 -9.19 -16.75 -4.09
N LEU A 129 -10.04 -16.27 -3.19
CA LEU A 129 -11.13 -15.35 -3.51
C LEU A 129 -10.61 -13.97 -3.97
N MET A 130 -9.53 -13.48 -3.35
CA MET A 130 -8.91 -12.21 -3.74
C MET A 130 -8.23 -12.31 -5.12
N GLU A 131 -7.54 -13.41 -5.41
CA GLU A 131 -6.97 -13.59 -6.76
C GLU A 131 -8.06 -13.84 -7.81
N ALA A 132 -9.16 -14.53 -7.45
CA ALA A 132 -10.35 -14.58 -8.33
C ALA A 132 -10.93 -13.18 -8.58
N ALA A 133 -10.96 -12.33 -7.56
CA ALA A 133 -11.41 -10.94 -7.68
C ALA A 133 -10.47 -10.10 -8.57
N HIS A 134 -9.16 -10.39 -8.58
CA HIS A 134 -8.22 -9.78 -9.53
C HIS A 134 -8.58 -10.14 -10.98
N PHE A 135 -8.87 -11.41 -11.29
CA PHE A 135 -9.30 -11.80 -12.63
C PHE A 135 -10.68 -11.22 -13.01
N LYS A 136 -11.61 -11.10 -12.05
CA LYS A 136 -12.89 -10.38 -12.25
C LYS A 136 -12.68 -8.92 -12.63
N LEU A 137 -11.71 -8.26 -11.98
CA LEU A 137 -11.34 -6.89 -12.30
C LEU A 137 -10.77 -6.77 -13.73
N LEU A 138 -9.93 -7.72 -14.16
CA LEU A 138 -9.42 -7.76 -15.54
C LEU A 138 -10.53 -7.95 -16.58
N LEU A 139 -11.58 -8.69 -16.22
CA LEU A 139 -12.78 -8.90 -17.05
C LEU A 139 -13.75 -7.69 -17.03
N GLY A 140 -13.46 -6.67 -16.23
CA GLY A 140 -14.30 -5.46 -16.10
C GLY A 140 -15.47 -5.58 -15.12
N ASP A 141 -15.57 -6.67 -14.35
CA ASP A 141 -16.61 -6.85 -13.32
C ASP A 141 -16.19 -6.20 -11.99
N ALA A 142 -16.38 -4.88 -11.91
CA ALA A 142 -16.08 -4.10 -10.71
C ALA A 142 -17.05 -4.41 -9.55
N ASP A 143 -18.29 -4.78 -9.83
CA ASP A 143 -19.29 -5.01 -8.78
C ASP A 143 -19.08 -6.36 -8.09
N GLY A 144 -18.78 -7.41 -8.86
CA GLY A 144 -18.37 -8.70 -8.33
C GLY A 144 -17.09 -8.64 -7.50
N THR A 145 -16.13 -7.83 -7.94
CA THR A 145 -14.87 -7.56 -7.21
C THR A 145 -15.13 -6.89 -5.86
N LYS A 146 -16.03 -5.89 -5.81
CA LYS A 146 -16.39 -5.20 -4.56
C LYS A 146 -17.05 -6.15 -3.55
N VAL A 147 -17.99 -6.98 -4.00
CA VAL A 147 -18.67 -7.96 -3.12
C VAL A 147 -17.67 -8.98 -2.57
N ALA A 148 -16.72 -9.44 -3.38
CA ALA A 148 -15.65 -10.32 -2.92
C ALA A 148 -14.74 -9.61 -1.89
N MET A 149 -14.36 -8.35 -2.13
CA MET A 149 -13.55 -7.55 -1.20
C MET A 149 -14.25 -7.32 0.15
N ASP A 150 -15.54 -7.00 0.15
CA ASP A 150 -16.33 -6.77 1.38
C ASP A 150 -16.49 -8.06 2.19
N LYS A 151 -16.61 -9.22 1.52
CA LYS A 151 -16.63 -10.54 2.17
C LYS A 151 -15.26 -10.86 2.79
N CYS A 152 -14.18 -10.70 2.03
CA CYS A 152 -12.82 -10.91 2.53
C CYS A 152 -12.48 -9.96 3.69
N GLY A 153 -12.90 -8.70 3.64
CA GLY A 153 -12.69 -7.73 4.71
C GLY A 153 -13.32 -8.18 6.03
N LYS A 154 -14.59 -8.63 6.01
CA LYS A 154 -15.27 -9.13 7.21
C LYS A 154 -14.61 -10.39 7.81
N ILE A 155 -14.10 -11.26 6.94
CA ILE A 155 -13.40 -12.46 7.36
C ILE A 155 -12.07 -12.06 8.02
N LEU A 156 -11.27 -11.21 7.37
CA LEU A 156 -10.00 -10.72 7.91
C LEU A 156 -10.16 -9.97 9.24
N ASP A 157 -11.23 -9.19 9.42
CA ASP A 157 -11.53 -8.49 10.68
C ASP A 157 -11.88 -9.46 11.83
N THR A 158 -12.22 -10.71 11.53
CA THR A 158 -12.56 -11.73 12.55
C THR A 158 -11.33 -12.46 13.09
N PHE A 159 -10.20 -12.44 12.36
CA PHE A 159 -8.97 -13.13 12.76
C PHE A 159 -7.85 -12.14 13.07
N ASP A 160 -7.35 -12.17 14.31
CA ASP A 160 -6.22 -11.32 14.74
C ASP A 160 -4.85 -11.83 14.27
N ALA A 161 -4.75 -13.07 13.79
CA ALA A 161 -3.50 -13.71 13.40
C ALA A 161 -3.61 -14.35 12.01
N VAL A 162 -3.56 -13.51 10.99
CA VAL A 162 -3.52 -13.93 9.58
C VAL A 162 -2.08 -13.80 9.04
N GLU A 163 -1.68 -14.70 8.15
CA GLU A 163 -0.38 -14.63 7.49
C GLU A 163 -0.21 -13.32 6.69
N THR A 164 0.95 -12.68 6.82
CA THR A 164 1.27 -11.38 6.19
C THR A 164 1.14 -11.42 4.66
N ALA A 165 1.35 -12.60 4.06
CA ALA A 165 1.18 -12.85 2.62
C ALA A 165 -0.29 -12.72 2.16
N VAL A 166 -1.26 -13.12 2.99
CA VAL A 166 -2.69 -13.01 2.66
C VAL A 166 -3.11 -11.54 2.72
N HIS A 167 -2.71 -10.82 3.77
CA HIS A 167 -2.93 -9.37 3.84
C HIS A 167 -2.28 -8.62 2.67
N ALA A 168 -1.07 -9.00 2.28
CA ALA A 168 -0.42 -8.42 1.10
C ALA A 168 -1.26 -8.66 -0.16
N SER A 169 -1.72 -9.89 -0.43
CA SER A 169 -2.57 -10.16 -1.60
C SER A 169 -3.90 -9.40 -1.55
N TYR A 170 -4.53 -9.30 -0.37
CA TYR A 170 -5.75 -8.54 -0.14
C TYR A 170 -5.56 -7.07 -0.51
N TYR A 171 -4.59 -6.40 0.12
CA TYR A 171 -4.36 -4.98 -0.13
C TYR A 171 -3.88 -4.69 -1.56
N ARG A 172 -3.18 -5.62 -2.21
CA ARG A 172 -2.79 -5.51 -3.62
C ARG A 172 -4.02 -5.41 -4.53
N VAL A 173 -4.97 -6.33 -4.39
CA VAL A 173 -6.18 -6.37 -5.23
C VAL A 173 -7.11 -5.21 -4.89
N CYS A 174 -7.22 -4.84 -3.60
CA CYS A 174 -7.90 -3.62 -3.20
C CYS A 174 -7.29 -2.39 -3.88
N GLY A 175 -5.95 -2.29 -3.92
CA GLY A 175 -5.24 -1.27 -4.66
C GLY A 175 -5.60 -1.26 -6.15
N ASP A 176 -5.49 -2.39 -6.83
CA ASP A 176 -5.83 -2.48 -8.26
C ASP A 176 -7.29 -2.06 -8.54
N PHE A 177 -8.22 -2.44 -7.66
CA PHE A 177 -9.63 -2.03 -7.73
C PHE A 177 -9.82 -0.51 -7.60
N TYR A 178 -9.20 0.12 -6.59
CA TYR A 178 -9.29 1.57 -6.41
C TYR A 178 -8.57 2.34 -7.51
N LYS A 179 -7.49 1.77 -8.08
CA LYS A 179 -6.82 2.31 -9.26
C LYS A 179 -7.75 2.31 -10.48
N ALA A 180 -8.47 1.21 -10.72
CA ALA A 180 -9.44 1.11 -11.81
C ALA A 180 -10.63 2.07 -11.64
N LYS A 181 -11.06 2.33 -10.39
CA LYS A 181 -12.11 3.31 -10.07
C LYS A 181 -11.64 4.77 -10.01
N ALA A 182 -10.35 5.04 -10.18
CA ALA A 182 -9.73 6.34 -9.99
C ALA A 182 -9.98 6.97 -8.59
N GLU A 183 -10.13 6.15 -7.55
CA GLU A 183 -10.26 6.59 -6.16
C GLU A 183 -8.89 6.68 -5.48
N TYR A 184 -8.19 7.79 -5.68
CA TYR A 184 -6.81 7.99 -5.22
C TYR A 184 -6.61 7.91 -3.70
N ALA A 185 -7.58 8.41 -2.91
CA ALA A 185 -7.45 8.44 -1.45
C ALA A 185 -7.48 7.03 -0.83
N ASN A 186 -8.37 6.16 -1.32
CA ASN A 186 -8.49 4.78 -0.88
C ASN A 186 -7.33 3.93 -1.41
N TYR A 187 -6.88 4.19 -2.65
CA TYR A 187 -5.69 3.57 -3.19
C TYR A 187 -4.45 3.82 -2.32
N TYR A 188 -4.22 5.08 -1.91
CA TYR A 188 -3.07 5.45 -1.10
C TYR A 188 -3.04 4.72 0.26
N LYS A 189 -4.17 4.68 0.98
CA LYS A 189 -4.27 3.98 2.27
C LYS A 189 -4.00 2.48 2.13
N ASN A 190 -4.65 1.82 1.17
CA ASN A 190 -4.46 0.40 0.94
C ASN A 190 -3.05 0.08 0.44
N SER A 191 -2.45 0.97 -0.35
CA SER A 191 -1.07 0.83 -0.80
C SER A 191 -0.09 0.97 0.36
N LEU A 192 -0.29 1.89 1.31
CA LEU A 192 0.55 1.96 2.51
C LEU A 192 0.44 0.72 3.39
N LEU A 193 -0.78 0.20 3.59
CA LEU A 193 -0.99 -1.05 4.32
C LEU A 193 -0.33 -2.24 3.62
N TYR A 194 -0.44 -2.30 2.29
CA TYR A 194 0.28 -3.30 1.48
C TYR A 194 1.79 -3.22 1.69
N LEU A 195 2.35 -2.01 1.67
CA LEU A 195 3.79 -1.80 1.87
C LEU A 195 4.25 -2.08 3.30
N ALA A 196 3.38 -1.95 4.29
CA ALA A 196 3.65 -2.39 5.65
C ALA A 196 3.66 -3.93 5.77
N CYS A 197 2.88 -4.63 4.94
CA CYS A 197 2.81 -6.08 4.92
C CYS A 197 3.93 -6.75 4.09
N VAL A 198 4.55 -6.03 3.16
CA VAL A 198 5.54 -6.58 2.22
C VAL A 198 6.94 -6.06 2.53
N ASN A 199 7.91 -6.97 2.61
CA ASN A 199 9.31 -6.58 2.65
C ASN A 199 9.75 -6.13 1.24
N VAL A 200 9.82 -4.81 1.08
CA VAL A 200 10.17 -4.12 -0.18
C VAL A 200 11.46 -4.66 -0.81
N ASP A 201 12.40 -5.14 0.01
CA ASP A 201 13.74 -5.55 -0.41
C ASP A 201 13.84 -7.01 -0.88
N THR A 202 12.94 -7.91 -0.47
CA THR A 202 13.00 -9.34 -0.84
C THR A 202 12.00 -9.73 -1.92
N ASP A 203 10.85 -9.06 -2.01
CA ASP A 203 9.70 -9.61 -2.75
C ASP A 203 9.40 -8.89 -4.07
N LEU A 204 10.08 -7.74 -4.34
CA LEU A 204 9.77 -6.90 -5.50
C LEU A 204 10.98 -6.65 -6.40
N THR A 205 10.76 -6.79 -7.71
CA THR A 205 11.70 -6.33 -8.75
C THR A 205 11.80 -4.80 -8.76
N ASP A 206 12.96 -4.27 -9.12
CA ASP A 206 13.22 -2.82 -9.15
C ASP A 206 12.24 -2.06 -10.07
N GLU A 207 11.84 -2.67 -11.20
CA GLU A 207 10.86 -2.08 -12.13
C GLU A 207 9.46 -1.97 -11.51
N ALA A 208 8.97 -3.04 -10.86
CA ALA A 208 7.68 -3.02 -10.18
C ALA A 208 7.67 -2.04 -9.01
N ARG A 209 8.82 -1.88 -8.33
CA ARG A 209 8.99 -0.89 -7.26
C ARG A 209 8.86 0.53 -7.80
N VAL A 210 9.48 0.85 -8.94
CA VAL A 210 9.37 2.17 -9.57
C VAL A 210 7.94 2.47 -10.01
N GLN A 211 7.26 1.51 -10.64
CA GLN A 211 5.86 1.70 -11.08
C GLN A 211 4.91 1.93 -9.89
N ARG A 212 5.06 1.15 -8.80
CA ARG A 212 4.25 1.35 -7.59
C ARG A 212 4.56 2.66 -6.90
N ALA A 213 5.83 3.04 -6.80
CA ALA A 213 6.25 4.31 -6.23
C ALA A 213 5.67 5.50 -7.02
N HIS A 214 5.62 5.36 -8.34
CA HIS A 214 5.00 6.32 -9.24
C HIS A 214 3.48 6.43 -9.03
N ASP A 215 2.75 5.31 -9.07
CA ASP A 215 1.30 5.25 -8.83
C ASP A 215 0.92 5.80 -7.44
N LEU A 216 1.73 5.48 -6.42
CA LEU A 216 1.54 5.94 -5.05
C LEU A 216 1.75 7.45 -4.93
N SER A 217 2.76 7.99 -5.63
CA SER A 217 3.05 9.42 -5.64
C SER A 217 1.94 10.21 -6.35
N ILE A 218 1.44 9.72 -7.49
CA ILE A 218 0.29 10.33 -8.17
C ILE A 218 -0.94 10.30 -7.27
N SER A 219 -1.21 9.17 -6.62
CA SER A 219 -2.36 9.04 -5.73
C SER A 219 -2.24 9.94 -4.49
N ALA A 220 -1.04 10.12 -3.97
CA ALA A 220 -0.78 11.08 -2.90
C ALA A 220 -1.03 12.53 -3.35
N LEU A 221 -0.66 12.88 -4.59
CA LEU A 221 -0.89 14.22 -5.14
C LEU A 221 -2.38 14.48 -5.40
N LEU A 222 -3.09 13.53 -6.01
CA LEU A 222 -4.51 13.66 -6.40
C LEU A 222 -5.49 13.37 -5.26
N GLY A 223 -5.05 12.82 -4.13
CA GLY A 223 -5.90 12.58 -2.96
C GLY A 223 -6.44 13.89 -2.36
N ASP A 224 -7.75 14.00 -2.21
CA ASP A 224 -8.49 15.13 -1.63
C ASP A 224 -8.34 15.29 -0.12
N THR A 225 -8.13 14.17 0.57
CA THR A 225 -8.10 14.04 2.03
C THR A 225 -6.69 13.83 2.58
N ILE A 226 -5.69 13.68 1.70
CA ILE A 226 -4.32 13.33 2.10
C ILE A 226 -3.45 14.58 2.07
N TYR A 227 -3.12 15.07 3.25
CA TYR A 227 -2.22 16.21 3.48
C TYR A 227 -0.98 15.83 4.31
N ASN A 228 -0.83 14.55 4.69
CA ASN A 228 0.35 14.02 5.35
C ASN A 228 1.24 13.28 4.35
N PHE A 229 2.21 14.00 3.77
CA PHE A 229 3.19 13.42 2.85
C PHE A 229 4.39 12.81 3.57
N GLY A 230 4.57 13.07 4.87
CA GLY A 230 5.76 12.66 5.59
C GLY A 230 5.89 11.14 5.74
N GLU A 231 4.78 10.41 5.85
CA GLU A 231 4.79 8.93 5.88
C GLU A 231 5.37 8.34 4.59
N LEU A 232 4.98 8.92 3.44
CA LEU A 232 5.52 8.51 2.14
C LEU A 232 6.99 8.91 1.99
N LEU A 233 7.35 10.14 2.39
CA LEU A 233 8.71 10.68 2.32
C LEU A 233 9.74 9.89 3.13
N LEU A 234 9.32 9.30 4.25
CA LEU A 234 10.18 8.44 5.07
C LEU A 234 10.34 7.02 4.50
N HIS A 235 9.48 6.63 3.56
CA HIS A 235 9.47 5.26 3.05
C HIS A 235 10.62 5.00 2.05
N PRO A 236 11.39 3.89 2.19
CA PRO A 236 12.51 3.55 1.29
C PRO A 236 12.15 3.41 -0.20
N ILE A 237 10.87 3.29 -0.50
CA ILE A 237 10.34 3.17 -1.87
C ILE A 237 10.58 4.46 -2.67
N LEU A 238 10.50 5.62 -2.04
CA LEU A 238 10.83 6.88 -2.72
C LEU A 238 12.33 7.01 -3.00
N ALA A 239 13.20 6.43 -2.16
CA ALA A 239 14.63 6.39 -2.44
C ALA A 239 14.94 5.56 -3.71
N SER A 240 14.11 4.58 -4.03
CA SER A 240 14.20 3.83 -5.30
C SER A 240 13.72 4.66 -6.49
N LEU A 241 12.73 5.54 -6.29
CA LEU A 241 12.29 6.50 -7.30
C LEU A 241 13.38 7.54 -7.62
N GLY A 242 14.12 7.99 -6.60
CA GLY A 242 15.23 8.94 -6.75
C GLY A 242 16.45 8.39 -7.51
N LYS A 243 16.60 7.05 -7.61
CA LYS A 243 17.65 6.42 -8.41
C LYS A 243 17.34 6.43 -9.91
N SER A 244 16.06 6.48 -10.28
CA SER A 244 15.62 6.53 -11.68
C SER A 244 15.43 7.98 -12.14
N LYS A 245 16.29 8.45 -13.05
CA LYS A 245 16.27 9.83 -13.58
C LYS A 245 14.93 10.26 -14.19
N GLU A 246 14.10 9.31 -14.64
CA GLU A 246 12.82 9.60 -15.29
C GLU A 246 11.71 10.09 -14.34
N HIS A 247 11.78 9.69 -13.06
CA HIS A 247 10.75 10.01 -12.06
C HIS A 247 11.25 10.83 -10.88
N ALA A 248 12.53 11.24 -10.87
CA ALA A 248 13.11 12.06 -9.81
C ALA A 248 12.33 13.37 -9.57
N TRP A 249 11.79 13.98 -10.63
CA TRP A 249 10.95 15.19 -10.54
C TRP A 249 9.72 15.01 -9.65
N LEU A 250 9.17 13.80 -9.54
CA LEU A 250 8.01 13.49 -8.72
C LEU A 250 8.37 13.48 -7.23
N SER A 251 9.57 13.01 -6.89
CA SER A 251 10.09 13.10 -5.53
C SER A 251 10.34 14.57 -5.12
N GLU A 252 10.92 15.37 -6.01
CA GLU A 252 11.12 16.81 -5.80
C GLU A 252 9.80 17.55 -5.65
N LEU A 253 8.78 17.15 -6.44
CA LEU A 253 7.43 17.67 -6.33
C LEU A 253 6.83 17.36 -4.95
N LEU A 254 6.93 16.13 -4.46
CA LEU A 254 6.45 15.77 -3.12
C LEU A 254 7.18 16.57 -2.02
N PHE A 255 8.48 16.78 -2.14
CA PHE A 255 9.22 17.67 -1.22
C PHE A 255 8.76 19.12 -1.30
N ALA A 256 8.46 19.64 -2.49
CA ALA A 256 7.91 20.97 -2.67
C ALA A 256 6.51 21.11 -2.02
N PHE A 257 5.65 20.10 -2.14
CA PHE A 257 4.35 20.04 -1.47
C PHE A 257 4.49 19.97 0.06
N ASN A 258 5.44 19.19 0.57
CA ASN A 258 5.69 19.10 2.01
C ASN A 258 6.22 20.42 2.58
N ALA A 259 7.06 21.15 1.82
CA ALA A 259 7.57 22.46 2.21
C ALA A 259 6.59 23.62 1.99
N GLY A 260 5.53 23.41 1.19
CA GLY A 260 4.57 24.45 0.81
C GLY A 260 5.16 25.54 -0.09
N ASP A 261 6.24 25.25 -0.83
CA ASP A 261 6.91 26.25 -1.66
C ASP A 261 6.31 26.31 -3.07
N ILE A 262 5.49 27.35 -3.29
CA ILE A 262 4.79 27.60 -4.55
C ILE A 262 5.76 27.94 -5.68
N GLY A 263 6.91 28.55 -5.38
CA GLY A 263 7.92 28.89 -6.40
C GLY A 263 8.57 27.64 -7.01
N ARG A 264 8.86 26.63 -6.18
CA ARG A 264 9.37 25.33 -6.67
C ARG A 264 8.33 24.57 -7.47
N PHE A 265 7.07 24.63 -7.06
CA PHE A 265 5.97 24.03 -7.82
C PHE A 265 5.78 24.68 -9.20
N GLU A 266 5.86 26.01 -9.29
CA GLU A 266 5.83 26.73 -10.58
C GLU A 266 7.00 26.33 -11.48
N ALA A 267 8.20 26.14 -10.92
CA ALA A 267 9.36 25.66 -11.68
C ALA A 267 9.22 24.22 -12.19
N LEU A 268 8.47 23.37 -11.49
CA LEU A 268 8.20 21.96 -11.84
C LEU A 268 6.95 21.77 -12.71
N THR A 269 6.12 22.80 -12.83
CA THR A 269 4.92 22.85 -13.70
C THR A 269 5.17 22.41 -15.16
N PRO A 270 6.29 22.75 -15.84
CA PRO A 270 6.54 22.28 -17.21
C PRO A 270 6.74 20.76 -17.36
N HIS A 271 6.90 20.00 -16.27
CA HIS A 271 6.97 18.54 -16.32
C HIS A 271 5.61 17.86 -16.16
N LEU A 272 4.57 18.58 -15.69
CA LEU A 272 3.20 18.07 -15.54
C LEU A 272 2.54 17.56 -16.84
N PRO A 273 2.81 18.13 -18.04
CA PRO A 273 2.23 17.63 -19.29
C PRO A 273 2.74 16.25 -19.72
N LYS A 274 3.76 15.70 -19.05
CA LYS A 274 4.22 14.33 -19.30
C LYS A 274 3.14 13.29 -18.97
N GLU A 275 2.16 13.66 -18.13
CA GLU A 275 1.03 12.80 -17.79
C GLU A 275 -0.30 13.55 -17.93
N PRO A 276 -1.25 13.05 -18.75
CA PRO A 276 -2.53 13.73 -18.98
C PRO A 276 -3.38 13.83 -17.70
N ILE A 277 -3.27 12.84 -16.80
CA ILE A 277 -4.04 12.78 -15.54
C ILE A 277 -3.68 13.94 -14.59
N LEU A 278 -2.41 14.37 -14.58
CA LEU A 278 -1.97 15.52 -13.79
C LEU A 278 -2.33 16.84 -14.45
N ALA A 279 -2.29 16.91 -15.79
CA ALA A 279 -2.65 18.09 -16.54
C ALA A 279 -4.12 18.48 -16.31
N GLU A 280 -5.04 17.50 -16.37
CA GLU A 280 -6.48 17.71 -16.09
C GLU A 280 -6.74 18.22 -14.67
N ASN A 281 -5.94 17.78 -13.70
CA ASN A 281 -6.11 18.11 -12.28
C ASN A 281 -5.19 19.23 -11.76
N THR A 282 -4.58 20.01 -12.65
CA THR A 282 -3.75 21.18 -12.29
C THR A 282 -4.43 22.17 -11.32
N PRO A 283 -5.70 22.59 -11.50
CA PRO A 283 -6.34 23.53 -10.57
C PRO A 283 -6.49 22.95 -9.17
N PHE A 284 -6.71 21.63 -9.07
CA PHE A 284 -6.79 20.93 -7.79
C PHE A 284 -5.43 20.89 -7.08
N LEU A 285 -4.35 20.60 -7.82
CA LEU A 285 -2.98 20.62 -7.27
C LEU A 285 -2.59 22.02 -6.78
N ARG A 286 -2.98 23.08 -7.50
CA ARG A 286 -2.77 24.47 -7.07
C ARG A 286 -3.51 24.78 -5.76
N GLN A 287 -4.77 24.38 -5.65
CA GLN A 287 -5.51 24.55 -4.39
C GLN A 287 -4.84 23.77 -3.25
N LYS A 288 -4.37 22.54 -3.52
CA LYS A 288 -3.72 21.69 -2.53
C LYS A 288 -2.41 22.27 -2.02
N ILE A 289 -1.55 22.82 -2.90
CA ILE A 289 -0.30 23.47 -2.44
C ILE A 289 -0.57 24.75 -1.65
N CYS A 290 -1.62 25.49 -1.99
CA CYS A 290 -2.03 26.67 -1.20
C CYS A 290 -2.48 26.29 0.21
N LEU A 291 -3.27 25.21 0.33
CA LEU A 291 -3.65 24.65 1.65
C LEU A 291 -2.42 24.19 2.44
N MET A 292 -1.45 23.56 1.79
CA MET A 292 -0.21 23.13 2.44
C MET A 292 0.67 24.31 2.88
N SER A 293 0.81 25.34 2.04
CA SER A 293 1.53 26.57 2.39
C SER A 293 0.88 27.26 3.59
N LEU A 294 -0.45 27.34 3.62
CA LEU A 294 -1.20 27.86 4.75
C LEU A 294 -0.90 27.07 6.04
N ILE A 295 -0.98 25.74 6.02
CA ILE A 295 -0.69 24.91 7.20
C ILE A 295 0.75 25.10 7.69
N GLU A 296 1.72 25.15 6.78
CA GLU A 296 3.13 25.33 7.12
C GLU A 296 3.40 26.72 7.73
N SER A 297 2.75 27.77 7.22
CA SER A 297 2.83 29.11 7.80
C SER A 297 2.29 29.15 9.22
N VAL A 298 1.13 28.53 9.44
CA VAL A 298 0.51 28.43 10.76
C VAL A 298 1.42 27.66 11.73
N PHE A 299 2.07 26.59 11.26
CA PHE A 299 2.97 25.78 12.08
C PHE A 299 4.28 26.51 12.44
N LYS A 300 4.84 27.29 11.51
CA LYS A 300 6.03 28.11 11.77
C LYS A 300 5.80 29.17 12.84
N ARG A 301 4.58 29.68 12.98
CA ARG A 301 4.23 30.65 14.02
C ARG A 301 4.12 30.01 15.41
N ALA A 302 4.37 30.81 16.45
CA ALA A 302 4.26 30.37 17.83
C ALA A 302 2.79 30.23 18.25
N ALA A 303 2.50 29.38 19.24
CA ALA A 303 1.14 29.17 19.74
C ALA A 303 0.52 30.42 20.41
N ASP A 304 1.37 31.36 20.84
CA ASP A 304 0.96 32.53 21.62
C ASP A 304 0.24 33.60 20.78
N ASP A 305 0.48 33.66 19.46
CA ASP A 305 -0.28 34.53 18.54
C ASP A 305 -0.60 33.81 17.23
N ARG A 306 -1.66 32.99 17.26
CA ARG A 306 -2.21 32.33 16.08
C ARG A 306 -3.25 33.19 15.34
N THR A 307 -3.14 34.52 15.46
CA THR A 307 -3.88 35.45 14.60
C THR A 307 -3.05 35.71 13.34
N ILE A 308 -3.65 35.52 12.17
CA ILE A 308 -2.98 35.71 10.89
C ILE A 308 -3.80 36.68 10.05
N ALA A 309 -3.18 37.79 9.66
CA ALA A 309 -3.79 38.74 8.74
C ALA A 309 -3.89 38.13 7.33
N PHE A 310 -4.99 38.40 6.63
CA PHE A 310 -5.20 37.91 5.26
C PHE A 310 -4.09 38.38 4.32
N ALA A 311 -3.52 39.56 4.54
CA ALA A 311 -2.39 40.07 3.78
C ALA A 311 -1.15 39.16 3.87
N THR A 312 -0.89 38.57 5.04
CA THR A 312 0.25 37.65 5.17
C THR A 312 -0.03 36.30 4.51
N ILE A 313 -1.26 35.80 4.61
CA ILE A 313 -1.67 34.57 3.91
C ILE A 313 -1.61 34.77 2.40
N ALA A 314 -2.05 35.93 1.89
CA ALA A 314 -1.99 36.28 0.48
C ALA A 314 -0.53 36.34 -0.04
N ALA A 315 0.38 36.92 0.75
CA ALA A 315 1.80 36.97 0.40
C ALA A 315 2.46 35.58 0.32
N GLU A 316 2.08 34.67 1.21
CA GLU A 316 2.65 33.31 1.28
C GLU A 316 1.99 32.33 0.31
N THR A 317 0.69 32.51 0.03
CA THR A 317 -0.05 31.67 -0.93
C THR A 317 0.01 32.21 -2.36
N LYS A 318 0.54 33.43 -2.56
CA LYS A 318 0.52 34.16 -3.84
C LYS A 318 -0.88 34.27 -4.46
N LEU A 319 -1.93 34.20 -3.65
CA LEU A 319 -3.32 34.34 -4.07
C LEU A 319 -3.84 35.75 -3.79
N PRO A 320 -4.81 36.24 -4.57
CA PRO A 320 -5.50 37.48 -4.24
C PRO A 320 -6.25 37.34 -2.91
N THR A 321 -6.40 38.46 -2.20
CA THR A 321 -7.04 38.51 -0.87
C THR A 321 -8.46 37.95 -0.86
N ASP A 322 -9.18 38.03 -1.98
CA ASP A 322 -10.56 37.56 -2.09
C ASP A 322 -10.66 36.02 -2.07
N GLU A 323 -9.65 35.33 -2.60
CA GLU A 323 -9.61 33.86 -2.62
C GLU A 323 -9.07 33.27 -1.31
N VAL A 324 -8.37 34.06 -0.50
CA VAL A 324 -7.84 33.65 0.81
C VAL A 324 -8.98 33.22 1.74
N GLU A 325 -10.11 33.91 1.70
CA GLU A 325 -11.28 33.57 2.51
C GLU A 325 -11.82 32.17 2.16
N HIS A 326 -12.01 31.90 0.86
CA HIS A 326 -12.45 30.60 0.38
C HIS A 326 -11.45 29.49 0.72
N LEU A 327 -10.15 29.77 0.68
CA LEU A 327 -9.10 28.82 1.07
C LEU A 327 -9.20 28.46 2.55
N VAL A 328 -9.34 29.45 3.44
CA VAL A 328 -9.44 29.23 4.89
C VAL A 328 -10.74 28.50 5.22
N MET A 329 -11.87 28.86 4.59
CA MET A 329 -13.14 28.12 4.73
C MET A 329 -13.01 26.66 4.29
N LYS A 330 -12.31 26.39 3.19
CA LYS A 330 -12.04 25.02 2.72
C LYS A 330 -11.12 24.26 3.66
N ALA A 331 -10.10 24.90 4.23
CA ALA A 331 -9.23 24.29 5.22
C ALA A 331 -9.99 23.91 6.51
N LEU A 332 -10.96 24.73 6.92
CA LEU A 332 -11.86 24.46 8.04
C LEU A 332 -12.83 23.31 7.73
N SER A 333 -13.41 23.26 6.51
CA SER A 333 -14.35 22.20 6.11
C SER A 333 -13.68 20.83 6.02
N LEU A 334 -12.43 20.78 5.54
CA LEU A 334 -11.59 19.59 5.51
C LEU A 334 -11.01 19.21 6.88
N LYS A 335 -11.31 19.98 7.93
CA LYS A 335 -10.84 19.79 9.31
C LYS A 335 -9.30 19.78 9.44
N LEU A 336 -8.60 20.44 8.52
CA LEU A 336 -7.13 20.58 8.57
C LEU A 336 -6.72 21.56 9.66
N ILE A 337 -7.55 22.59 9.84
CA ILE A 337 -7.42 23.60 10.89
C ILE A 337 -8.76 23.75 11.60
N ARG A 338 -8.73 24.22 12.86
CA ARG A 338 -9.90 24.77 13.55
C ARG A 338 -9.60 26.19 13.96
N GLY A 339 -10.59 27.06 13.86
CA GLY A 339 -10.41 28.48 14.13
C GLY A 339 -11.67 29.28 13.88
N THR A 340 -11.58 30.57 14.14
CA THR A 340 -12.60 31.57 13.83
C THR A 340 -12.04 32.54 12.81
N LEU A 341 -12.89 32.96 11.88
CA LEU A 341 -12.55 33.95 10.87
C LEU A 341 -13.22 35.27 11.25
N ASP A 342 -12.46 36.36 11.24
CA ASP A 342 -12.99 37.72 11.31
C ASP A 342 -12.74 38.41 9.97
N GLN A 343 -13.82 38.65 9.24
CA GLN A 343 -13.76 39.30 7.93
C GLN A 343 -13.58 40.82 8.04
N VAL A 344 -14.09 41.44 9.11
CA VAL A 344 -14.04 42.91 9.29
C VAL A 344 -12.61 43.34 9.59
N ASP A 345 -11.95 42.62 10.49
CA ASP A 345 -10.55 42.87 10.86
C ASP A 345 -9.56 42.16 9.92
N GLN A 346 -10.04 41.34 8.99
CA GLN A 346 -9.23 40.49 8.08
C GLN A 346 -8.24 39.59 8.83
N LEU A 347 -8.69 39.01 9.96
CA LEU A 347 -7.88 38.17 10.84
C LEU A 347 -8.45 36.74 10.87
N ALA A 348 -7.60 35.76 10.63
CA ALA A 348 -7.88 34.35 10.89
C ALA A 348 -7.26 33.95 12.22
N ARG A 349 -8.09 33.58 13.21
CA ARG A 349 -7.63 33.06 14.51
C ARG A 349 -7.69 31.54 14.50
N ILE A 350 -6.54 30.89 14.50
CA ILE A 350 -6.45 29.43 14.41
C ILE A 350 -6.20 28.83 15.79
N THR A 351 -7.08 27.94 16.23
CA THR A 351 -7.00 27.30 17.56
C THR A 351 -6.32 25.94 17.51
N TRP A 352 -6.42 25.23 16.38
CA TRP A 352 -5.88 23.89 16.23
C TRP A 352 -5.46 23.60 14.80
N VAL A 353 -4.43 22.77 14.64
CA VAL A 353 -3.90 22.30 13.36
C VAL A 353 -3.72 20.79 13.43
N GLN A 354 -3.98 20.10 12.33
CA GLN A 354 -3.76 18.66 12.22
C GLN A 354 -2.28 18.29 12.47
N PRO A 355 -2.00 17.28 13.31
CA PRO A 355 -0.64 16.77 13.49
C PRO A 355 -0.07 16.24 12.16
N ARG A 356 1.19 16.56 11.90
CA ARG A 356 1.95 16.07 10.74
C ARG A 356 3.22 15.37 11.21
N VAL A 357 3.73 14.51 10.34
CA VAL A 357 5.08 13.95 10.49
C VAL A 357 6.08 15.09 10.33
N LEU A 358 6.99 15.19 11.30
CA LEU A 358 7.94 16.30 11.41
C LEU A 358 9.30 15.88 10.83
N ASP A 359 9.94 16.80 10.13
CA ASP A 359 11.33 16.67 9.73
C ASP A 359 12.29 16.98 10.91
N HIS A 360 13.52 16.50 10.85
CA HIS A 360 14.52 16.67 11.91
C HIS A 360 14.74 18.16 12.28
N ARG A 361 14.71 19.04 11.27
CA ARG A 361 14.81 20.50 11.48
C ARG A 361 13.63 21.08 12.26
N GLN A 362 12.42 20.57 11.99
CA GLN A 362 11.21 21.00 12.71
C GLN A 362 11.22 20.49 14.16
N ILE A 363 11.75 19.26 14.39
CA ILE A 363 11.97 18.72 15.74
C ILE A 363 12.97 19.59 16.52
N GLN A 364 14.06 20.01 15.88
CA GLN A 364 15.03 20.92 16.51
C GLN A 364 14.39 22.27 16.88
N ALA A 365 13.52 22.82 16.03
CA ALA A 365 12.79 24.05 16.34
C ALA A 365 11.85 23.87 17.56
N LEU A 366 11.18 22.72 17.66
CA LEU A 366 10.36 22.38 18.83
C LEU A 366 11.21 22.22 20.10
N GLN A 367 12.38 21.59 20.00
CA GLN A 367 13.32 21.47 21.12
C GLN A 367 13.75 22.83 21.63
N SER A 368 14.13 23.75 20.75
CA SER A 368 14.49 25.13 21.14
C SER A 368 13.33 25.86 21.81
N ARG A 369 12.09 25.65 21.34
CA ARG A 369 10.89 26.23 21.97
C ARG A 369 10.62 25.64 23.34
N LEU A 370 10.74 24.32 23.50
CA LEU A 370 10.55 23.65 24.76
C LEU A 370 11.59 24.11 25.79
N ASN A 371 12.85 24.25 25.37
CA ASN A 371 13.91 24.80 26.22
C ASN A 371 13.59 26.23 26.65
N GLY A 372 13.13 27.09 25.73
CA GLY A 372 12.70 28.44 26.08
C GLY A 372 11.51 28.48 27.05
N TRP A 373 10.60 27.51 26.96
CA TRP A 373 9.51 27.37 27.94
C TRP A 373 10.02 26.87 29.30
N CYS A 374 10.93 25.90 29.35
CA CYS A 374 11.59 25.48 30.58
C CYS A 374 12.28 26.66 31.27
N THR A 375 13.03 27.49 30.53
CA THR A 375 13.67 28.68 31.08
C THR A 375 12.64 29.68 31.64
N LYS A 376 11.53 29.93 30.94
CA LYS A 376 10.45 30.80 31.47
C LYS A 376 9.83 30.24 32.75
N VAL A 377 9.65 28.92 32.85
CA VAL A 377 9.12 28.27 34.06
C VAL A 377 10.14 28.35 35.21
N GLU A 378 11.42 28.21 34.92
CA GLU A 378 12.51 28.43 35.89
C GLU A 378 12.54 29.88 36.38
N GLU A 379 12.45 30.87 35.49
CA GLU A 379 12.38 32.29 35.85
C GLU A 379 11.16 32.59 36.73
N VAL A 380 9.99 32.04 36.41
CA VAL A 380 8.78 32.19 37.24
C VAL A 380 8.95 31.49 38.59
N SER A 381 9.58 30.32 38.62
CA SER A 381 9.88 29.59 39.87
C SER A 381 10.82 30.39 40.78
N GLU A 382 11.89 30.97 40.21
CA GLU A 382 12.80 31.85 40.95
C GLU A 382 12.09 33.12 41.43
N TYR A 383 11.27 33.74 40.60
CA TYR A 383 10.48 34.91 40.98
C TYR A 383 9.55 34.62 42.16
N VAL A 384 8.83 33.49 42.12
CA VAL A 384 7.94 33.07 43.21
C VAL A 384 8.75 32.80 44.48
N LYS A 385 9.88 32.07 44.40
CA LYS A 385 10.77 31.83 45.55
C LYS A 385 11.27 33.12 46.19
N ASN A 386 11.63 34.11 45.38
CA ASN A 386 12.14 35.40 45.85
C ASN A 386 11.06 36.29 46.49
N GLN A 387 9.79 36.15 46.08
CA GLN A 387 8.68 36.89 46.69
C GLN A 387 8.02 36.18 47.88
N THR A 388 8.20 34.86 48.01
CA THR A 388 7.66 34.08 49.14
C THR A 388 8.73 33.48 50.06
N PRO A 389 9.83 34.17 50.43
CA PRO A 389 10.75 33.64 51.43
C PRO A 389 10.05 33.49 52.79
N GLU A 390 9.11 34.38 53.16
CA GLU A 390 8.44 34.33 54.46
C GLU A 390 7.45 33.18 54.64
N LEU A 391 6.87 32.65 53.56
CA LEU A 391 5.89 31.55 53.60
C LEU A 391 6.53 30.15 53.65
N PHE A 392 7.79 30.02 53.25
CA PHE A 392 8.51 28.73 53.21
C PHE A 392 9.59 28.59 54.30
N ILE A 393 9.74 29.55 55.21
CA ILE A 393 10.68 29.47 56.35
C ILE A 393 10.09 28.66 57.54
N SER A 394 8.81 28.28 57.52
CA SER A 394 8.24 27.35 58.51
C SER A 394 7.89 25.99 57.90
N ALA A 395 8.87 25.11 57.74
CA ALA A 395 8.66 23.67 57.64
C ALA A 395 9.68 22.94 58.50
#